data_AF-A0A329MGB6-F1
#
_entry.id   AF-A0A329MGB6-F1
#
_cell.length_a   1.000
_cell.length_b   1.000
_cell.length_c   1.000
_cell.angle_alpha   90.00
_cell.angle_beta   90.00
_cell.angle_gamma   90.00
#
_symmetry.space_group_name_H-M   'P 1'
#
loop_
_entity.id
_entity.type
_entity.pdbx_description
1 polymer ?
#
loop_
_entity_poly.entity_id
_entity_poly.type
_entity_poly.pdbx_seq_one_letter_code
_entity_poly.pdbx_strand_id
1 'polypeptide(L)'
;MLPDTERKVITILFNLYGQTWAAPNLAQISRYAQRRQGHVKAAVKRLQDEGYIEVAEGKLRVIRLWEQQPKKVPRWQPIDF
;
A
#
# COMPACT_ATOMS: atom_id res chain seq x y z
N MET A 1 -6.79 -5.99 12.91
CA MET A 1 -6.24 -4.61 12.90
C MET A 1 -4.82 -4.72 12.37
N LEU A 2 -4.49 -4.07 11.25
CA LEU A 2 -3.17 -4.27 10.62
C LEU A 2 -2.03 -3.73 11.51
N PRO A 3 -0.90 -4.43 11.67
CA PRO A 3 0.26 -3.88 12.36
C PRO A 3 0.94 -2.76 11.55
N ASP A 4 1.81 -1.98 12.21
CA ASP A 4 2.48 -0.81 11.62
C ASP A 4 3.22 -1.14 10.31
N THR A 5 3.94 -2.27 10.27
CA THR A 5 4.73 -2.65 9.11
C THR A 5 3.84 -2.94 7.91
N GLU A 6 2.75 -3.68 8.11
CA GLU A 6 1.78 -4.02 7.08
C GLU A 6 1.05 -2.77 6.57
N ARG A 7 0.67 -1.85 7.46
CA ARG A 7 0.11 -0.54 7.09
C ARG A 7 1.06 0.28 6.22
N LYS A 8 2.34 0.34 6.60
CA LYS A 8 3.35 1.06 5.83
C LYS A 8 3.57 0.42 4.47
N VAL A 9 3.66 -0.91 4.42
CA VAL A 9 3.88 -1.67 3.18
C VAL A 9 2.71 -1.49 2.22
N ILE A 10 1.46 -1.63 2.67
CA ILE A 10 0.31 -1.45 1.78
C ILE A 10 0.18 -0.01 1.25
N THR A 11 0.48 1.00 2.07
CA THR A 11 0.49 2.40 1.61
C THR A 11 1.55 2.60 0.53
N ILE A 12 2.76 2.04 0.69
CA ILE A 12 3.82 2.11 -0.32
C ILE A 12 3.39 1.40 -1.60
N LEU A 13 2.82 0.19 -1.50
CA LEU A 13 2.33 -0.55 -2.66
C LEU A 13 1.25 0.22 -3.42
N PHE A 14 0.30 0.83 -2.70
CA PHE A 14 -0.75 1.64 -3.31
C PHE A 14 -0.19 2.90 -3.97
N ASN A 15 0.77 3.58 -3.34
CA ASN A 15 1.38 4.78 -3.92
C ASN A 15 2.22 4.48 -5.16
N LEU A 16 2.85 3.30 -5.24
CA LEU A 16 3.67 2.91 -6.38
C LEU A 16 2.87 2.31 -7.53
N TYR A 17 1.87 1.48 -7.22
CA TYR A 17 1.19 0.63 -8.21
C TYR A 17 -0.32 0.84 -8.26
N GLY A 18 -0.91 1.53 -7.28
CA GLY A 18 -2.35 1.72 -7.17
C GLY A 18 -3.09 0.39 -7.12
N GLN A 19 -4.17 0.30 -7.91
CA GLN A 19 -4.97 -0.91 -8.08
C GLN A 19 -4.58 -1.71 -9.34
N THR A 20 -3.44 -1.38 -9.95
CA THR A 20 -2.96 -2.01 -11.18
C THR A 20 -2.11 -3.25 -10.85
N TRP A 21 -2.22 -4.29 -11.69
CA TRP A 21 -1.33 -5.45 -11.62
C TRP A 21 0.09 -5.06 -11.98
N ALA A 22 1.01 -5.13 -11.02
CA ALA A 22 2.41 -4.78 -11.22
C ALA A 22 3.34 -5.82 -10.58
N ALA A 23 4.51 -6.03 -11.19
CA ALA A 23 5.58 -6.82 -10.58
C ALA A 23 6.25 -5.97 -9.47
N PRO A 24 6.13 -6.35 -8.18
CA PRO A 24 6.62 -5.52 -7.09
C PRO A 24 8.15 -5.56 -7.00
N ASN A 25 8.79 -4.39 -6.93
CA ASN A 25 10.21 -4.30 -6.65
C ASN A 25 10.44 -4.34 -5.13
N LEU A 26 10.70 -5.53 -4.59
CA LEU A 26 10.90 -5.73 -3.15
C LEU A 26 12.07 -4.92 -2.57
N ALA A 27 13.12 -4.66 -3.34
CA ALA A 27 14.24 -3.85 -2.89
C ALA A 27 13.82 -2.38 -2.69
N GLN A 28 13.06 -1.84 -3.65
CA GLN A 28 12.52 -0.49 -3.57
C GLN A 28 11.51 -0.35 -2.42
N ILE A 29 10.60 -1.30 -2.27
CA ILE A 29 9.60 -1.31 -1.17
C ILE A 29 10.31 -1.40 0.18
N SER A 30 11.33 -2.25 0.30
CA SER A 30 12.16 -2.39 1.52
C SER A 30 12.84 -1.08 1.91
N ARG A 31 13.37 -0.34 0.94
CA ARG A 31 13.97 0.98 1.15
C ARG A 31 12.96 2.00 1.67
N TYR A 32 11.77 2.09 1.07
CA TYR A 32 10.72 3.02 1.52
C TYR A 32 10.11 2.62 2.86
N ALA A 33 9.95 1.31 3.11
CA ALA A 33 9.44 0.83 4.38
C ALA A 33 10.46 1.01 5.52
N GLN A 34 11.76 1.15 5.21
CA GLN A 34 12.87 1.07 6.16
C GLN A 34 12.80 -0.24 6.97
N ARG A 35 12.60 -1.33 6.25
CA ARG A 35 12.46 -2.69 6.81
C ARG A 35 13.27 -3.65 5.94
N ARG A 36 13.79 -4.72 6.55
CA ARG A 36 14.48 -5.79 5.81
C ARG A 36 13.51 -6.47 4.83
N GLN A 37 14.01 -6.93 3.69
CA GLN A 37 13.18 -7.58 2.67
C GLN A 37 12.39 -8.78 3.22
N GLY A 38 12.94 -9.54 4.18
CA GLY A 38 12.21 -10.64 4.84
C GLY A 38 10.95 -10.18 5.57
N HIS A 39 10.99 -9.02 6.23
CA HIS A 39 9.82 -8.44 6.91
C HIS A 39 8.79 -7.92 5.90
N VAL A 40 9.25 -7.34 4.79
CA VAL A 40 8.36 -6.92 3.70
C VAL A 40 7.66 -8.12 3.08
N LYS A 41 8.37 -9.23 2.82
CA LYS A 41 7.75 -10.46 2.30
C LYS A 41 6.70 -11.02 3.26
N ALA A 42 7.01 -11.07 4.56
CA ALA A 42 6.05 -11.50 5.57
C ALA A 42 4.81 -10.59 5.62
N ALA A 43 5.00 -9.27 5.52
CA ALA A 43 3.91 -8.30 5.47
C ALA A 43 3.06 -8.45 4.20
N VAL A 44 3.67 -8.61 3.02
CA VAL A 44 2.97 -8.86 1.76
C VAL A 44 2.12 -10.13 1.86
N LYS A 45 2.68 -11.22 2.42
CA LYS A 45 1.94 -12.47 2.64
C LYS A 45 0.73 -12.25 3.56
N ARG A 46 0.91 -11.57 4.70
CA ARG A 46 -0.22 -11.24 5.60
C ARG A 46 -1.28 -10.37 4.93
N LEU A 47 -0.87 -9.38 4.14
CA LEU A 47 -1.79 -8.53 3.40
C LEU A 47 -2.60 -9.32 2.36
N GLN A 48 -1.99 -10.36 1.77
CA GLN A 48 -2.70 -11.29 0.88
C GLN A 48 -3.68 -12.15 1.68
N ASP A 49 -3.23 -12.75 2.79
CA ASP A 49 -4.06 -13.60 3.65
C ASP A 49 -5.27 -12.83 4.23
N GLU A 50 -5.10 -11.54 4.55
CA GLU A 50 -6.16 -10.65 5.02
C GLU A 50 -7.00 -10.01 3.89
N GLY A 51 -6.70 -10.28 2.61
CA GLY A 51 -7.51 -9.84 1.48
C GLY A 51 -7.38 -8.34 1.12
N TYR A 52 -6.24 -7.72 1.43
CA TYR A 52 -5.91 -6.35 1.05
C TYR A 52 -5.21 -6.25 -0.31
N ILE A 53 -4.51 -7.30 -0.70
CA ILE A 53 -3.83 -7.42 -1.99
C ILE A 53 -4.18 -8.76 -2.64
N GLU A 54 -4.09 -8.80 -3.96
CA GLU A 54 -4.09 -10.05 -4.71
C GLU A 54 -2.74 -10.24 -5.38
N VAL A 55 -2.32 -11.51 -5.48
CA VAL A 55 -1.07 -11.91 -6.11
C VAL A 55 -1.39 -12.93 -7.18
N ALA A 56 -0.93 -12.68 -8.40
CA ALA A 56 -1.12 -13.57 -9.55
C ALA A 56 0.09 -13.46 -10.47
N GLU A 57 0.63 -14.59 -10.92
CA GLU A 57 1.71 -14.66 -11.92
C GLU A 57 2.91 -13.73 -11.63
N GLY A 58 3.34 -13.68 -10.36
CA GLY A 58 4.45 -12.83 -9.91
C GLY A 58 4.15 -11.33 -9.86
N LYS A 59 2.91 -10.93 -10.16
CA LYS A 59 2.39 -9.57 -10.00
C LYS A 59 1.52 -9.50 -8.76
N LEU A 60 1.36 -8.28 -8.24
CA LEU A 60 0.37 -7.97 -7.22
C LEU A 60 -0.47 -6.76 -7.61
N ARG A 61 -1.66 -6.66 -7.03
CA ARG A 61 -2.47 -5.43 -7.03
C ARG A 61 -3.03 -5.17 -5.64
N VAL A 62 -3.16 -3.90 -5.27
CA VAL A 62 -3.86 -3.52 -4.04
C VAL A 62 -5.36 -3.44 -4.36
N ILE A 63 -6.18 -4.23 -3.66
CA ILE A 63 -7.64 -4.22 -3.83
C ILE A 63 -8.32 -3.29 -2.83
N ARG A 64 -7.76 -3.12 -1.63
CA ARG A 64 -8.35 -2.27 -0.57
C ARG A 64 -7.24 -1.58 0.20
N LEU A 65 -7.39 -0.30 0.52
CA LEU A 65 -6.54 0.39 1.48
C LEU A 65 -7.02 0.11 2.91
N TRP A 66 -6.08 0.10 3.85
CA TRP A 66 -6.39 -0.01 5.28
C TRP A 66 -7.07 1.24 5.83
N GLU A 67 -6.84 2.39 5.17
CA GLU A 67 -7.58 3.62 5.36
C GLU A 67 -8.46 3.86 4.13
N GLN A 68 -9.74 3.47 4.19
CA GLN A 68 -10.75 4.28 3.52
C GLN A 68 -10.96 5.56 4.34
N GLN A 69 -9.92 6.39 4.47
CA GLN A 69 -10.15 7.75 4.93
C GLN A 69 -10.75 8.52 3.75
N PRO A 70 -11.90 9.20 3.91
CA PRO A 70 -12.42 10.07 2.88
C PRO A 70 -11.32 11.08 2.56
N LYS A 71 -10.99 11.25 1.28
CA LYS A 71 -10.21 12.40 0.83
C LYS A 71 -10.90 13.64 1.42
N LYS A 72 -10.37 14.21 2.50
CA LYS A 72 -10.66 15.61 2.83
C LYS A 72 -10.01 16.39 1.70
N VAL A 73 -10.78 16.58 0.63
CA VAL A 73 -10.51 17.60 -0.37
C VAL A 73 -10.36 18.89 0.45
N PRO A 74 -9.23 19.61 0.36
CA PRO A 74 -9.17 20.94 0.96
C PRO A 74 -10.31 21.73 0.33
N ARG A 75 -11.30 22.10 1.15
CA ARG A 75 -12.42 22.92 0.74
C ARG A 75 -11.82 24.23 0.27
N TRP A 76 -11.71 24.41 -1.05
CA TRP A 76 -11.30 25.67 -1.64
C TRP A 76 -12.28 26.72 -1.10
N GLN A 77 -11.80 27.60 -0.22
CA GLN A 77 -12.56 28.77 0.19
C GLN A 77 -12.31 29.81 -0.90
N PRO A 78 -13.35 30.32 -1.59
CA PRO A 78 -13.15 31.49 -2.41
C PRO A 78 -12.65 32.61 -1.51
N ILE A 79 -11.52 33.21 -1.91
CA ILE A 79 -11.08 34.48 -1.36
C ILE A 79 -12.02 35.52 -1.97
N ASP A 80 -12.93 36.04 -1.16
CA ASP A 80 -13.70 37.23 -1.54
C ASP A 80 -12.71 38.41 -1.65
N PHE A 81 -12.62 38.99 -2.85
CA PHE A 81 -11.94 40.26 -3.11
C PHE A 81 -12.84 41.43 -2.73
#